data_AF-A0A151TPL6-F1
#
_entry.id   AF-A0A151TPL6-F1
#
_cell.length_a   1.000
_cell.length_b   1.000
_cell.length_c   1.000
_cell.angle_alpha   90.00
_cell.angle_beta   90.00
_cell.angle_gamma   90.00
#
_symmetry.space_group_name_H-M   'P 1'
#
loop_
_entity.id
_entity.type
_entity.pdbx_description
1 polymer ?
#
loop_
_entity_poly.entity_id
_entity_poly.type
_entity_poly.pdbx_seq_one_letter_code
_entity_poly.pdbx_strand_id
1 'polypeptide(L)'
;WTMHVDGSSNAQGSGAGVILASPSGVTIEQSLRFGFRASNNQAEYEALLVGMWLATEMGVKRVICWTDSRIVAEQVNDNFQVQLICKGERIFLLVGF
;
A
#
# COMPACT_ATOMS: atom_id res chain seq x y z
N TRP A 1 7.52 11.19 4.48
CA TRP A 1 6.13 10.71 4.45
C TRP A 1 6.12 9.24 4.76
N THR A 2 5.06 8.76 5.40
CA THR A 2 4.88 7.35 5.72
C THR A 2 3.67 6.85 4.97
N MET A 3 3.80 5.72 4.29
CA MET A 3 2.75 5.09 3.52
C MET A 3 2.51 3.68 4.04
N HIS A 4 1.26 3.30 4.20
CA HIS A 4 0.84 1.93 4.47
C HIS A 4 -0.05 1.49 3.31
N VAL A 5 0.21 0.30 2.78
CA VAL A 5 -0.59 -0.29 1.70
C VAL A 5 -1.01 -1.69 2.10
N ASP A 6 -2.24 -2.05 1.72
CA ASP A 6 -2.83 -3.36 1.94
C ASP A 6 -3.71 -3.70 0.74
N GLY A 7 -3.54 -4.87 0.15
CA GLY A 7 -4.31 -5.34 -0.99
C GLY A 7 -5.06 -6.61 -0.68
N SER A 8 -6.37 -6.63 -0.94
CA SER A 8 -7.20 -7.80 -0.67
C SER A 8 -7.93 -8.30 -1.91
N SER A 9 -8.19 -9.61 -1.95
CA SER A 9 -9.04 -10.23 -2.94
C SER A 9 -9.91 -11.33 -2.34
N ASN A 10 -11.13 -11.44 -2.84
CA ASN A 10 -12.09 -12.48 -2.50
C ASN A 10 -12.95 -12.85 -3.73
N ALA A 11 -13.94 -13.73 -3.53
CA ALA A 11 -14.83 -14.17 -4.61
C ALA A 11 -15.68 -13.05 -5.23
N GLN A 12 -15.93 -11.97 -4.49
CA GLN A 12 -16.70 -10.80 -4.93
C GLN A 12 -15.84 -9.76 -5.66
N GLY A 13 -14.52 -9.79 -5.50
CA GLY A 13 -13.59 -8.92 -6.21
C GLY A 13 -12.33 -8.64 -5.41
N SER A 14 -11.58 -7.63 -5.84
CA SER A 14 -10.32 -7.22 -5.21
C SER A 14 -10.28 -5.71 -5.03
N GLY A 15 -9.39 -5.26 -4.15
CA GLY A 15 -9.20 -3.85 -3.86
C GLY A 15 -7.89 -3.55 -3.15
N ALA A 16 -7.69 -2.28 -2.88
CA ALA A 16 -6.54 -1.78 -2.14
C ALA A 16 -6.95 -0.72 -1.11
N GLY A 17 -6.24 -0.72 0.00
CA GLY A 17 -6.18 0.34 1.00
C GLY A 17 -4.82 1.03 0.95
N VAL A 18 -4.82 2.35 1.04
CA VAL A 18 -3.62 3.19 1.11
C VAL A 18 -3.82 4.23 2.20
N ILE A 19 -2.84 4.34 3.10
CA ILE A 19 -2.75 5.43 4.07
C ILE A 19 -1.45 6.17 3.83
N LEU A 20 -1.52 7.47 3.55
CA LEU A 20 -0.38 8.34 3.34
C LEU A 20 -0.36 9.46 4.40
N ALA A 21 0.63 9.41 5.28
CA ALA A 21 0.81 10.35 6.38
C ALA A 21 2.01 11.29 6.15
N SER A 22 1.76 12.58 6.27
CA SER A 22 2.77 13.62 6.26
C SER A 22 3.43 13.74 7.64
N PRO A 23 4.71 14.13 7.71
CA PRO A 23 5.36 14.45 8.99
C PRO A 23 4.69 15.61 9.74
N SER A 24 3.96 16.46 9.02
CA SER A 24 3.21 17.61 9.55
C SER A 24 1.83 17.24 10.14
N GLY A 25 1.46 15.96 10.17
CA GLY A 25 0.23 15.48 10.80
C GLY A 25 -0.99 15.39 9.86
N VAL A 26 -0.86 15.72 8.58
CA VAL A 26 -1.90 15.43 7.57
C VAL A 26 -1.85 13.94 7.21
N THR A 27 -3.01 13.28 7.23
CA THR A 27 -3.18 11.88 6.81
C THR A 27 -4.22 11.80 5.71
N ILE A 28 -3.92 11.02 4.67
CA ILE A 28 -4.82 10.74 3.55
C ILE A 28 -5.08 9.24 3.53
N GLU A 29 -6.35 8.86 3.55
CA GLU A 29 -6.80 7.47 3.50
C GLU A 29 -7.60 7.25 2.22
N GLN A 30 -7.21 6.25 1.45
CA GLN A 30 -7.82 5.90 0.17
C GLN A 30 -8.14 4.41 0.16
N SER A 31 -9.35 4.07 -0.26
CA SER A 31 -9.77 2.70 -0.50
C SER A 31 -10.39 2.60 -1.88
N LEU A 32 -9.96 1.61 -2.65
CA LEU A 32 -10.37 1.43 -4.02
C LEU A 32 -10.69 -0.02 -4.31
N ARG A 33 -11.74 -0.22 -5.10
CA ARG A 33 -12.11 -1.52 -5.65
C ARG A 33 -11.58 -1.62 -7.07
N PHE A 34 -10.89 -2.71 -7.37
CA PHE A 34 -10.44 -2.96 -8.73
C PHE A 34 -11.63 -3.40 -9.61
N GLY A 35 -11.65 -2.89 -10.84
CA GLY A 35 -12.62 -3.31 -11.86
C GLY A 35 -12.33 -4.69 -12.46
N PHE A 36 -11.25 -5.33 -12.03
CA PHE A 36 -10.82 -6.65 -12.46
C PHE A 36 -10.66 -7.58 -11.25
N ARG A 37 -10.65 -8.89 -11.51
CA ARG A 37 -10.30 -9.88 -10.49
C ARG A 37 -8.79 -9.98 -10.39
N ALA A 38 -8.26 -9.85 -9.18
CA ALA A 38 -6.87 -10.11 -8.85
C ALA A 38 -6.76 -11.29 -7.88
N SER A 39 -5.62 -11.97 -7.82
CA SER A 39 -5.24 -12.76 -6.64
C SER A 39 -4.85 -11.83 -5.48
N ASN A 40 -4.75 -12.34 -4.25
CA ASN A 40 -4.27 -11.52 -3.12
C ASN A 40 -2.91 -10.88 -3.42
N ASN A 41 -1.95 -11.66 -3.93
CA ASN A 41 -0.62 -11.13 -4.28
C ASN A 41 -0.68 -10.02 -5.34
N GLN A 42 -1.58 -10.13 -6.31
CA GLN A 42 -1.79 -9.08 -7.31
C GLN A 42 -2.47 -7.85 -6.69
N ALA A 43 -3.44 -8.03 -5.80
CA ALA A 43 -4.08 -6.93 -5.09
C ALA A 43 -3.07 -6.14 -4.24
N GLU A 44 -2.17 -6.83 -3.53
CA GLU A 44 -1.07 -6.22 -2.75
C GLU A 44 -0.13 -5.40 -3.64
N TYR A 45 0.23 -5.95 -4.81
CA TYR A 45 1.10 -5.27 -5.76
C TYR A 45 0.43 -4.01 -6.33
N GLU A 46 -0.83 -4.12 -6.70
CA GLU A 46 -1.63 -2.99 -7.19
C GLU A 46 -1.85 -1.94 -6.09
N ALA A 47 -2.03 -2.34 -4.83
CA ALA A 47 -2.10 -1.43 -3.69
C ALA A 47 -0.84 -0.58 -3.55
N LEU A 48 0.34 -1.20 -3.70
CA LEU A 48 1.61 -0.48 -3.72
C LEU A 48 1.68 0.51 -4.89
N LEU A 49 1.30 0.11 -6.10
CA LEU A 49 1.30 0.99 -7.28
C LEU A 49 0.41 2.21 -7.08
N VAL A 50 -0.81 2.01 -6.58
CA VAL A 50 -1.73 3.13 -6.30
C VAL A 50 -1.19 4.02 -5.20
N GLY A 51 -0.61 3.46 -4.14
CA GLY A 51 0.03 4.24 -3.09
C GLY A 51 1.17 5.12 -3.60
N MET A 52 2.03 4.58 -4.47
CA MET A 52 3.12 5.35 -5.10
C MET A 52 2.59 6.45 -6.03
N TRP A 53 1.53 6.18 -6.78
CA TRP A 53 0.86 7.18 -7.62
C TRP A 53 0.30 8.31 -6.76
N LEU A 54 -0.42 8.00 -5.68
CA LEU A 54 -0.94 8.99 -4.73
C LEU A 54 0.18 9.83 -4.11
N ALA A 55 1.28 9.21 -3.70
CA ALA A 55 2.43 9.94 -3.16
C ALA A 55 3.01 10.92 -4.20
N THR A 56 3.07 10.51 -5.46
CA THR A 56 3.56 11.35 -6.57
C THR A 56 2.65 12.55 -6.83
N GLU A 57 1.34 12.33 -6.89
CA GLU A 57 0.34 13.41 -7.05
C GLU A 57 0.40 14.42 -5.89
N MET A 58 0.71 13.95 -4.69
CA MET A 58 0.91 14.80 -3.51
C MET A 58 2.29 15.49 -3.47
N GLY A 59 3.11 15.35 -4.51
CA GLY A 59 4.45 15.96 -4.59
C GLY A 59 5.47 15.36 -3.62
N VAL A 60 5.23 14.13 -3.12
CA VAL A 60 6.10 13.46 -2.16
C VAL A 60 7.35 12.93 -2.85
N LYS A 61 8.51 13.49 -2.50
CA LYS A 61 9.81 13.05 -3.05
C LYS A 61 10.39 11.81 -2.36
N ARG A 62 10.01 11.56 -1.10
CA ARG A 62 10.51 10.45 -0.28
C ARG A 62 9.41 9.93 0.64
N VAL A 63 9.13 8.63 0.51
CA VAL A 63 8.12 7.92 1.30
C VAL A 63 8.71 6.63 1.84
N ILE A 64 8.40 6.31 3.10
CA ILE A 64 8.68 5.01 3.70
C ILE A 64 7.39 4.20 3.54
N CYS A 65 7.46 3.07 2.84
CA CYS A 65 6.32 2.20 2.61
C CYS A 65 6.33 1.03 3.61
N TRP A 66 5.18 0.78 4.22
CA TRP A 66 4.89 -0.38 5.05
C TRP A 66 3.88 -1.26 4.32
N THR A 67 4.21 -2.53 4.19
CA THR A 67 3.36 -3.58 3.64
C THR A 67 3.61 -4.84 4.44
N ASP A 68 2.59 -5.66 4.61
CA ASP A 68 2.68 -6.99 5.22
C ASP A 68 3.01 -8.09 4.18
N SER A 69 2.95 -7.76 2.89
CA SER A 69 3.28 -8.67 1.80
C SER A 69 4.79 -8.88 1.66
N ARG A 70 5.25 -10.05 2.09
CA ARG A 70 6.67 -10.47 1.98
C ARG A 70 7.19 -10.42 0.54
N ILE A 71 6.36 -10.78 -0.43
CA ILE A 71 6.75 -10.80 -1.86
C ILE A 71 6.98 -9.38 -2.36
N VAL A 72 6.09 -8.45 -1.99
CA VAL A 72 6.24 -7.03 -2.34
C VAL A 72 7.48 -6.44 -1.67
N ALA A 73 7.72 -6.77 -0.40
CA ALA A 73 8.92 -6.33 0.30
C ALA A 73 10.22 -6.87 -0.35
N GLU A 74 10.27 -8.15 -0.73
CA GLU A 74 11.45 -8.76 -1.36
C GLU A 74 11.73 -8.19 -2.76
N GLN A 75 10.71 -8.01 -3.61
CA GLN A 75 10.89 -7.47 -4.96
C GLN A 75 11.31 -6.00 -4.99
N VAL A 76 10.83 -5.19 -4.04
CA VAL A 76 11.16 -3.77 -3.97
C VAL A 76 12.60 -3.57 -3.46
N ASN A 77 13.06 -4.41 -2.53
CA ASN A 77 14.40 -4.28 -1.94
C ASN A 77 15.54 -4.63 -2.91
N ASP A 78 15.29 -5.51 -3.90
CA ASP A 78 16.30 -5.99 -4.84
C ASP A 78 16.49 -5.08 -6.07
N ASN A 79 15.67 -4.04 -6.28
CA ASN A 79 15.82 -3.18 -7.47
C ASN A 79 15.41 -1.71 -7.38
N PHE A 80 14.89 -1.23 -6.24
CA PHE A 80 14.68 0.20 -6.02
C PHE A 80 15.11 0.56 -4.61
N GLN A 81 16.03 1.52 -4.45
CA GLN A 81 16.42 1.99 -3.13
C GLN A 81 15.24 2.67 -2.43
N VAL A 82 14.50 1.88 -1.66
CA VAL A 82 13.52 2.33 -0.68
C VAL A 82 13.82 1.56 0.60
N GLN A 83 14.20 2.29 1.65
CA GLN A 83 14.61 1.72 2.91
C GLN A 83 13.41 1.08 3.63
N LEU A 84 13.31 -0.25 3.49
CA LEU A 84 12.31 -1.08 4.15
C LEU A 84 12.74 -1.36 5.59
N ILE A 85 11.93 -0.92 6.55
CA ILE A 85 12.01 -1.38 7.94
C ILE A 85 10.81 -2.31 8.11
N CYS A 86 11.04 -3.59 8.39
CA CYS A 86 9.99 -4.51 8.82
C CYS A 86 10.04 -4.62 10.35
N LYS A 87 9.06 -4.05 11.07
CA LYS A 87 8.68 -4.46 12.42
C LYS A 87 7.25 -4.04 12.76
N GLY A 88 6.38 -5.05 12.91
CA GLY A 88 5.49 -5.23 14.07
C GLY A 88 4.26 -4.33 14.27
N GLU A 89 3.11 -5.02 14.22
CA GLU A 89 1.86 -4.80 14.97
C GLU A 89 0.73 -3.92 14.39
N ARG A 90 -0.33 -4.64 13.96
CA ARG A 90 -1.74 -4.27 13.76
C ARG A 90 -2.04 -2.81 13.34
N ILE A 91 -2.37 -2.64 12.07
CA ILE A 91 -3.26 -1.56 11.64
C ILE A 91 -4.56 -2.20 11.15
N PHE A 92 -5.66 -1.77 11.75
CA PHE A 92 -6.97 -2.40 11.73
C PHE A 92 -7.62 -2.38 10.34
N LEU A 93 -8.23 -3.51 10.02
CA LEU A 93 -9.24 -3.73 9.01
C LEU A 93 -10.41 -2.73 9.16
N LEU A 94 -10.58 -1.83 8.20
CA LEU A 94 -11.80 -1.11 7.82
C LEU A 94 -11.54 -0.72 6.35
N VAL A 95 -12.07 -1.40 5.35
CA VAL A 95 -13.49 -1.44 4.95
C VAL A 95 -13.76 -2.76 4.22
N GLY A 96 -14.88 -3.40 4.55
CA GLY A 96 -15.28 -4.67 3.95
C GLY A 96 -15.46 -4.61 2.43
N PHE A 97 -14.85 -5.60 1.77
CA PHE A 97 -15.40 -6.26 0.60
C PHE A 97 -15.50 -7.76 0.90
#